data_AF-A0A529HNE5-F1
#
_entry.id   AF-A0A529HNE5-F1
#
_cell.length_a   1.000
_cell.length_b   1.000
_cell.length_c   1.000
_cell.angle_alpha   90.00
_cell.angle_beta   90.00
_cell.angle_gamma   90.00
#
_symmetry.space_group_name_H-M   'P 1'
#
loop_
_entity.id
_entity.type
_entity.pdbx_description
1 polymer ?
#
loop_
_entity_poly.entity_id
_entity_poly.type
_entity_poly.pdbx_seq_one_letter_code
_entity_poly.pdbx_strand_id
1 'polypeptide(L)'
;EVFTASEIAGLAALHWSIDPKDWSRPGTNAIVDAVLAAVRPGAIVLLHDGCPPDESRRSAQASLRHQTVMALSNLIPALHACGYEIRSLPKQH
;
A
#
# COMPACT_ATOMS: atom_id res chain seq x y z
N GLU A 1 5.79 24.86 -3.93
CA GLU A 1 6.65 25.01 -2.73
C GLU A 1 7.16 23.67 -2.21
N VAL A 2 6.29 22.70 -1.86
CA VAL A 2 6.75 21.42 -1.26
C VAL A 2 7.69 20.59 -2.16
N PHE A 3 7.39 20.42 -3.46
CA PHE A 3 8.28 19.69 -4.37
C PHE A 3 9.67 20.32 -4.46
N THR A 4 9.74 21.64 -4.61
CA THR A 4 11.01 22.39 -4.63
C THR A 4 11.78 22.25 -3.32
N ALA A 5 11.09 22.28 -2.17
CA ALA A 5 11.73 22.06 -0.87
C ALA A 5 12.28 20.63 -0.72
N SER A 6 11.55 19.61 -1.23
CA SER A 6 12.04 18.23 -1.27
C SER A 6 13.28 18.09 -2.15
N GLU A 7 13.28 18.70 -3.34
CA GLU A 7 14.43 18.70 -4.24
C GLU A 7 15.66 19.36 -3.61
N ILE A 8 15.50 20.53 -2.98
CA ILE A 8 16.58 21.22 -2.25
C ILE A 8 17.15 20.34 -1.13
N ALA A 9 16.30 19.52 -0.48
CA ALA A 9 16.71 18.58 0.55
C ALA A 9 17.31 17.28 0.01
N GLY A 10 17.45 17.12 -1.32
CA GLY A 10 17.93 15.88 -1.95
C GLY A 10 16.95 14.72 -1.82
N LEU A 11 15.66 15.01 -1.65
CA LEU A 11 14.59 14.03 -1.52
C LEU A 11 13.76 14.00 -2.79
N ALA A 12 13.25 12.81 -3.11
CA ALA A 12 12.32 12.64 -4.20
C ALA A 12 10.91 12.36 -3.70
N ALA A 13 9.96 13.16 -4.16
CA ALA A 13 8.56 12.93 -3.89
C ALA A 13 8.08 11.69 -4.68
N LEU A 14 7.48 10.73 -3.97
CA LEU A 14 6.97 9.51 -4.56
C LEU A 14 5.48 9.37 -4.23
N HIS A 15 4.71 9.09 -5.27
CA HIS A 15 3.30 8.75 -5.14
C HIS A 15 3.07 7.28 -5.49
N TRP A 16 1.87 6.80 -5.20
CA TRP A 16 1.42 5.47 -5.60
C TRP A 16 0.67 5.53 -6.94
N SER A 17 0.52 4.39 -7.59
CA SER A 17 -0.31 4.23 -8.79
C SER A 17 -1.57 3.41 -8.52
N ILE A 18 -1.65 2.70 -7.41
CA ILE A 18 -2.78 1.86 -7.01
C ILE A 18 -3.10 2.14 -5.54
N ASP A 19 -4.35 2.51 -5.26
CA ASP A 19 -4.89 2.68 -3.92
C ASP A 19 -6.13 1.75 -3.75
N PRO A 20 -5.98 0.61 -3.08
CA PRO A 20 -7.09 -0.28 -2.77
C PRO A 20 -7.96 0.22 -1.60
N LYS A 21 -7.62 1.37 -1.00
CA LYS A 21 -8.32 1.97 0.14
C LYS A 21 -8.45 1.05 1.34
N ASP A 22 -7.41 0.26 1.61
CA ASP A 22 -7.34 -0.68 2.73
C ASP A 22 -7.60 0.00 4.09
N TRP A 23 -7.25 1.28 4.21
CA TRP A 23 -7.53 2.12 5.37
C TRP A 23 -9.02 2.16 5.75
N SER A 24 -9.93 2.02 4.77
CA SER A 24 -11.39 2.01 4.94
C SER A 24 -11.97 0.66 5.38
N ARG A 25 -11.14 -0.39 5.43
CA ARG A 25 -11.52 -1.80 5.72
C ARG A 25 -12.59 -2.35 4.76
N PRO A 26 -12.36 -2.35 3.44
CA PRO A 26 -13.33 -2.82 2.46
C PRO A 26 -13.48 -4.35 2.42
N GLY A 27 -12.69 -5.10 3.19
CA GLY A 27 -12.61 -6.55 3.17
C GLY A 27 -11.40 -7.06 2.38
N THR A 28 -10.85 -8.20 2.79
CA THR A 28 -9.66 -8.82 2.19
C THR A 28 -9.78 -8.99 0.68
N ASN A 29 -10.89 -9.56 0.19
CA ASN A 29 -11.06 -9.83 -1.23
C ASN A 29 -11.15 -8.55 -2.06
N ALA A 30 -11.83 -7.51 -1.54
CA ALA A 30 -11.91 -6.22 -2.22
C ALA A 30 -10.51 -5.58 -2.40
N ILE A 31 -9.62 -5.72 -1.42
CA ILE A 31 -8.22 -5.25 -1.52
C ILE A 31 -7.49 -6.05 -2.60
N VAL A 32 -7.61 -7.39 -2.57
CA VAL A 32 -6.96 -8.28 -3.53
C VAL A 32 -7.40 -7.97 -4.96
N ASP A 33 -8.71 -7.92 -5.19
CA ASP A 33 -9.31 -7.70 -6.51
C ASP A 33 -8.93 -6.32 -7.07
N ALA A 34 -8.95 -5.27 -6.24
CA ALA A 34 -8.56 -3.93 -6.66
C ALA A 34 -7.10 -3.86 -7.11
N VAL A 35 -6.19 -4.55 -6.41
CA VAL A 35 -4.78 -4.58 -6.79
C VAL A 35 -4.57 -5.42 -8.05
N LEU A 36 -5.11 -6.64 -8.12
CA LEU A 36 -4.91 -7.53 -9.26
C LEU A 36 -5.54 -6.99 -10.55
N ALA A 37 -6.66 -6.26 -10.46
CA ALA A 37 -7.29 -5.65 -11.61
C ALA A 37 -6.49 -4.46 -12.20
N ALA A 38 -5.67 -3.79 -11.38
CA ALA A 38 -4.97 -2.56 -11.77
C ALA A 38 -3.46 -2.75 -11.97
N VAL A 39 -2.88 -3.87 -11.53
CA VAL A 39 -1.43 -4.09 -11.56
C VAL A 39 -0.89 -4.15 -13.00
N ARG A 40 0.24 -3.48 -13.19
CA ARG A 40 1.03 -3.46 -14.42
C ARG A 40 2.51 -3.29 -14.05
N PRO A 41 3.47 -3.61 -14.95
CA PRO A 41 4.89 -3.39 -14.68
C PRO A 41 5.17 -1.95 -14.21
N GLY A 42 5.89 -1.80 -13.10
CA GLY A 42 6.21 -0.50 -12.49
C GLY A 42 5.16 0.07 -11.54
N ALA A 43 4.07 -0.65 -11.24
CA ALA A 43 3.08 -0.19 -10.27
C ALA A 43 3.63 -0.04 -8.85
N ILE A 44 3.16 0.99 -8.14
CA ILE A 44 3.40 1.22 -6.71
C ILE A 44 2.05 1.14 -6.00
N VAL A 45 1.89 0.17 -5.10
CA VAL A 45 0.66 -0.06 -4.35
C VAL A 45 0.78 0.58 -2.96
N LEU A 46 -0.19 1.42 -2.60
CA LEU A 46 -0.29 1.98 -1.25
C LEU A 46 -1.05 1.02 -0.32
N LEU A 47 -0.46 0.71 0.84
CA LEU A 47 -1.09 -0.06 1.92
C LEU A 47 -0.71 0.55 3.27
N HIS A 48 -1.50 0.31 4.31
CA HIS A 48 -1.34 0.93 5.62
C HIS A 48 -1.15 -0.09 6.76
N ASP A 49 -0.18 0.17 7.63
CA ASP A 49 0.05 -0.56 8.89
C ASP A 49 -0.23 0.30 10.16
N GLY A 50 -0.68 1.55 9.97
CA GLY A 50 -1.04 2.46 11.07
C GLY A 50 -2.53 2.48 11.40
N CYS A 51 -2.92 2.97 12.57
CA CYS A 51 -4.33 3.12 12.98
C CYS A 51 -4.99 4.34 12.27
N PRO A 52 -6.22 4.24 11.72
CA PRO A 52 -6.95 5.42 11.24
C PRO A 52 -7.15 6.46 12.36
N PRO A 53 -7.19 7.77 12.04
CA PRO A 53 -7.35 8.83 13.04
C PRO A 53 -8.59 8.65 13.95
N ASP A 54 -9.69 8.13 13.40
CA ASP A 54 -10.95 7.93 14.12
C ASP A 54 -10.94 6.73 15.09
N GLU A 55 -9.86 5.96 15.12
CA GLU A 55 -9.76 4.69 15.84
C GLU A 55 -8.80 4.72 17.03
N SER A 56 -8.09 5.85 17.23
CA SER A 56 -7.24 6.09 18.41
C SER A 56 -8.01 6.11 19.74
N ARG A 57 -9.35 6.09 19.71
CA ARG A 57 -10.23 6.17 20.90
C ARG A 57 -10.82 4.83 21.36
N ARG A 58 -10.56 3.72 20.68
CA ARG A 58 -10.99 2.37 21.13
C ARG A 58 -9.76 1.53 21.45
N SER A 59 -9.86 0.77 22.54
CA SER A 59 -8.81 -0.06 23.15
C SER A 59 -7.76 -0.61 22.17
N ALA A 60 -6.48 -0.50 22.56
CA ALA A 60 -5.26 -0.88 21.81
C ALA A 60 -5.19 -2.35 21.33
N GLN A 61 -6.18 -3.18 21.65
CA GLN A 61 -6.26 -4.59 21.25
C GLN A 61 -6.97 -4.84 19.91
N ALA A 62 -7.68 -3.85 19.36
CA ALA A 62 -8.27 -3.96 18.03
C ALA A 62 -7.31 -3.37 16.99
N SER A 63 -6.19 -4.06 16.71
CA SER A 63 -5.41 -3.73 15.51
C SER A 63 -6.24 -4.11 14.27
N LEU A 64 -6.77 -3.10 13.60
CA LEU A 64 -7.78 -3.23 12.54
C LEU A 64 -7.19 -3.46 11.14
N ARG A 65 -5.94 -3.93 11.06
CA ARG A 65 -5.21 -4.20 9.81
C ARG A 65 -5.18 -5.66 9.39
N HIS A 66 -5.95 -6.53 10.05
CA HIS A 66 -6.04 -7.95 9.68
C HIS A 66 -6.42 -8.16 8.21
N GLN A 67 -7.28 -7.30 7.63
CA GLN A 67 -7.68 -7.42 6.22
C GLN A 67 -6.51 -7.13 5.28
N THR A 68 -5.69 -6.11 5.58
CA THR A 68 -4.46 -5.80 4.83
C THR A 68 -3.47 -6.95 4.93
N VAL A 69 -3.24 -7.49 6.13
CA VAL A 69 -2.33 -8.64 6.34
C VAL A 69 -2.82 -9.89 5.59
N MET A 70 -4.11 -10.21 5.71
CA MET A 70 -4.71 -11.33 4.97
C MET A 70 -4.68 -11.11 3.46
N ALA A 71 -4.85 -9.87 3.01
CA ALA A 71 -4.76 -9.53 1.59
C ALA A 71 -3.32 -9.73 1.08
N LEU A 72 -2.30 -9.35 1.86
CA LEU A 72 -0.90 -9.62 1.52
C LEU A 72 -0.60 -11.12 1.39
N SER A 73 -1.12 -11.95 2.29
CA SER A 73 -0.99 -13.41 2.21
C SER A 73 -1.54 -14.00 0.90
N ASN A 74 -2.54 -13.35 0.29
CA ASN A 74 -3.12 -13.74 -0.99
C ASN A 74 -2.42 -13.06 -2.19
N LEU A 75 -2.09 -11.77 -2.06
CA LEU A 75 -1.54 -10.94 -3.12
C LEU A 75 -0.13 -11.35 -3.52
N ILE A 76 0.75 -11.56 -2.53
CA ILE A 76 2.16 -11.89 -2.80
C ILE A 76 2.29 -13.14 -3.71
N PRO A 77 1.67 -14.30 -3.38
CA PRO A 77 1.75 -15.46 -4.25
C PRO A 77 1.02 -15.25 -5.59
N ALA A 78 -0.11 -14.54 -5.62
CA ALA A 78 -0.83 -14.26 -6.86
C ALA A 78 0.00 -13.40 -7.84
N LEU A 79 0.67 -12.36 -7.33
CA LEU A 79 1.56 -11.51 -8.12
C LEU A 79 2.74 -12.30 -8.69
N HIS A 80 3.36 -13.17 -7.87
CA HIS A 80 4.41 -14.06 -8.35
C HIS A 80 3.90 -15.04 -9.43
N ALA A 81 2.69 -15.60 -9.25
CA ALA A 81 2.09 -16.49 -10.25
C ALA A 81 1.78 -15.77 -11.58
N CYS A 82 1.51 -14.46 -11.53
CA CYS A 82 1.37 -13.61 -12.71
C CYS A 82 2.71 -13.12 -13.30
N GLY A 83 3.86 -13.54 -12.74
CA GLY A 83 5.18 -13.18 -13.23
C GLY A 83 5.69 -11.81 -12.76
N TYR A 84 5.05 -11.18 -11.77
CA TYR A 84 5.54 -9.96 -11.15
C TYR A 84 6.57 -10.26 -10.07
N GLU A 85 7.51 -9.34 -9.89
CA GLU A 85 8.42 -9.31 -8.74
C GLU A 85 8.11 -8.08 -7.87
N ILE A 86 8.08 -8.27 -6.55
CA ILE A 86 7.99 -7.18 -5.59
C ILE A 86 9.41 -6.71 -5.27
N ARG A 87 9.68 -5.42 -5.50
CA ARG A 87 10.99 -4.82 -5.22
C ARG A 87 10.84 -3.59 -4.33
N SER A 88 11.88 -3.28 -3.58
CA SER A 88 11.96 -2.00 -2.89
C SER A 88 11.94 -0.87 -3.91
N LEU A 89 11.40 0.28 -3.51
CA LEU A 89 11.51 1.48 -4.32
C LEU A 89 12.99 1.75 -4.65
N PRO A 90 13.30 2.16 -5.88
CA PRO A 90 14.67 2.53 -6.23
C PRO A 90 15.11 3.67 -5.31
N LYS A 91 16.30 3.52 -4.72
CA LYS A 91 17.03 4.64 -4.13
C LYS A 91 17.35 5.54 -5.32
N GLN A 92 16.70 6.69 -5.44
CA GLN A 92 16.86 7.55 -6.62
C GLN A 92 18.32 8.02 -6.76
N HIS A 93 18.71 8.32 -8.02
CA HIS A 93 20.04 8.75 -8.47
C HIS A 93 20.61 9.95 -7.71
#